data_AF-A0A0Q5V266-F1
#
_entry.id   AF-A0A0Q5V266-F1
#
_cell.length_a   1.000
_cell.length_b   1.000
_cell.length_c   1.000
_cell.angle_alpha   90.00
_cell.angle_beta   90.00
_cell.angle_gamma   90.00
#
_symmetry.space_group_name_H-M   'P 1'
#
loop_
_entity.id
_entity.type
_entity.pdbx_description
1 polymer ?
#
loop_
_entity_poly.entity_id
_entity_poly.type
_entity_poly.pdbx_seq_one_letter_code
_entity_poly.pdbx_strand_id
1 'polypeptide(L)'
;MLTSDLRETLVMTVDAMRDAQDPWWVISSAAVALHGVTPIEVGDVDVLMSVVDARRLMDRLGVVPIEDGASPMFRSMLFGRWETPPLVVEIMAGV
;
A
#
# COMPACT_ATOMS: atom_id res chain seq x y z
N MET A 1 -14.13 -6.63 -13.52
CA MET A 1 -12.82 -7.31 -13.56
C MET A 1 -11.76 -6.28 -13.18
N LEU A 2 -10.76 -6.65 -12.38
CA LEU A 2 -9.61 -5.78 -12.11
C LEU A 2 -8.83 -5.53 -13.41
N THR A 3 -8.28 -4.33 -13.57
CA THR A 3 -7.35 -4.02 -14.67
C THR A 3 -6.09 -4.89 -14.56
N SER A 4 -5.33 -5.02 -15.65
CA SER A 4 -4.03 -5.73 -15.64
C SER A 4 -3.11 -5.14 -14.58
N ASP A 5 -3.00 -3.82 -14.57
CA ASP A 5 -2.04 -3.06 -13.77
C ASP A 5 -2.36 -3.17 -12.28
N LEU A 6 -3.65 -3.11 -11.92
CA LEU A 6 -4.10 -3.34 -10.54
C LEU A 6 -3.83 -4.78 -10.10
N ARG A 7 -4.12 -5.77 -10.96
CA ARG A 7 -3.84 -7.18 -10.64
C ARG A 7 -2.36 -7.41 -10.40
N GLU A 8 -1.50 -6.92 -11.29
CA GLU A 8 -0.05 -7.06 -11.17
C GLU A 8 0.48 -6.36 -9.91
N THR A 9 0.02 -5.13 -9.65
CA THR A 9 0.38 -4.38 -8.44
C THR A 9 0.01 -5.13 -7.17
N LEU A 10 -1.20 -5.72 -7.11
CA LEU A 10 -1.65 -6.50 -5.95
C LEU A 10 -0.81 -7.76 -5.73
N VAL A 11 -0.40 -8.46 -6.80
CA VAL A 11 0.50 -9.62 -6.70
C VAL A 11 1.86 -9.20 -6.15
N MET A 12 2.46 -8.14 -6.71
CA MET A 12 3.73 -7.59 -6.22
C MET A 12 3.65 -7.14 -4.76
N THR A 13 2.51 -6.55 -4.37
CA THR A 13 2.25 -6.12 -2.98
C THR A 13 2.22 -7.31 -2.04
N VAL A 14 1.46 -8.37 -2.36
CA VAL A 14 1.39 -9.57 -1.52
C VAL A 14 2.76 -10.25 -1.39
N ASP A 15 3.53 -10.33 -2.48
CA ASP A 15 4.89 -10.90 -2.43
C ASP A 15 5.83 -10.05 -1.58
N ALA A 16 5.75 -8.72 -1.66
CA ALA A 16 6.54 -7.82 -0.82
C ALA A 16 6.19 -7.93 0.68
N MET A 17 4.95 -8.28 1.00
CA MET A 17 4.45 -8.44 2.38
C MET A 17 4.70 -9.83 2.98
N ARG A 18 5.36 -10.74 2.27
CA ARG A 18 5.55 -12.14 2.69
C ARG A 18 6.16 -12.31 4.09
N ASP A 19 7.03 -11.41 4.49
CA ASP A 19 7.73 -11.46 5.78
C ASP A 19 7.11 -10.53 6.85
N ALA A 20 5.95 -9.91 6.57
CA ALA A 20 5.22 -9.14 7.58
C ALA A 20 4.81 -10.04 8.75
N GLN A 21 5.03 -9.56 9.96
CA GLN A 21 4.76 -10.27 11.21
C GLN A 21 3.40 -9.87 11.80
N ASP A 22 3.01 -8.60 11.61
CA ASP A 22 1.72 -8.06 12.02
C ASP A 22 0.71 -8.08 10.87
N PRO A 23 -0.61 -8.06 11.17
CA PRO A 23 -1.63 -7.88 10.15
C PRO A 23 -1.45 -6.61 9.33
N TRP A 24 -1.81 -6.68 8.05
CA TRP A 24 -1.82 -5.55 7.12
C TRP A 24 -3.05 -5.63 6.22
N TRP A 25 -3.45 -4.50 5.65
CA TRP A 25 -4.66 -4.38 4.84
C TRP A 25 -4.43 -3.54 3.60
N VAL A 26 -4.99 -3.97 2.46
CA VAL A 26 -5.29 -3.07 1.35
C VAL A 26 -6.55 -2.30 1.72
N ILE A 27 -6.54 -0.98 1.57
CA ILE A 27 -7.68 -0.11 1.89
C ILE A 27 -8.14 0.69 0.66
N SER A 28 -9.09 1.63 0.85
CA SER A 28 -9.48 2.62 -0.17
C SER A 28 -10.01 1.99 -1.47
N SER A 29 -9.79 2.66 -2.60
CA SER A 29 -10.32 2.29 -3.92
C SER A 29 -9.92 0.87 -4.36
N ALA A 30 -8.67 0.46 -4.08
CA ALA A 30 -8.20 -0.89 -4.37
C ALA A 30 -8.95 -1.98 -3.58
N ALA A 31 -9.28 -1.73 -2.31
CA ALA A 31 -10.11 -2.64 -1.51
C ALA A 31 -11.54 -2.73 -2.04
N VAL A 32 -12.13 -1.60 -2.44
CA VAL A 32 -13.49 -1.58 -3.03
C VAL A 32 -13.52 -2.37 -4.35
N ALA A 33 -12.46 -2.25 -5.17
CA ALA A 33 -12.30 -3.03 -6.39
C ALA A 33 -12.14 -4.53 -6.10
N LEU A 34 -11.39 -4.93 -5.06
CA LEU A 34 -11.28 -6.32 -4.60
C LEU A 34 -12.63 -6.92 -4.17
N HIS A 35 -13.54 -6.11 -3.63
CA HIS A 35 -14.90 -6.51 -3.31
C HIS A 35 -15.85 -6.59 -4.54
N GLY A 36 -15.34 -6.33 -5.75
CA GLY A 36 -16.09 -6.49 -6.99
C GLY A 36 -17.03 -5.34 -7.34
N VAL A 37 -16.91 -4.20 -6.67
CA VAL A 37 -17.70 -3.00 -6.97
C VAL A 37 -17.24 -2.40 -8.30
N THR A 38 -18.16 -2.18 -9.23
CA THR A 38 -17.89 -1.56 -10.53
C THR A 38 -19.05 -0.64 -10.95
N PRO A 39 -18.78 0.54 -11.54
CA PRO A 39 -17.47 1.06 -11.94
C PRO A 39 -16.70 1.65 -10.75
N ILE A 40 -15.38 1.50 -10.76
CA ILE A 40 -14.46 2.18 -9.85
C ILE A 40 -13.15 2.46 -10.58
N GLU A 41 -12.58 3.63 -10.33
CA GLU A 41 -11.25 4.02 -10.77
C GLU A 41 -10.28 3.80 -9.61
N VAL A 42 -9.13 3.18 -9.88
CA VAL A 42 -8.08 2.89 -8.90
C VAL A 42 -6.79 3.50 -9.43
N GLY A 43 -6.31 4.56 -8.76
CA GLY A 43 -5.09 5.27 -9.14
C GLY A 43 -3.82 4.75 -8.46
N ASP A 44 -3.98 4.13 -7.29
CA ASP A 44 -2.93 3.65 -6.40
C ASP A 44 -3.44 2.46 -5.56
N VAL A 45 -2.52 1.82 -4.83
CA VAL A 45 -2.82 0.78 -3.84
C VAL A 45 -2.37 1.25 -2.47
N ASP A 46 -3.34 1.57 -1.62
CA ASP A 46 -3.09 1.95 -0.23
C ASP A 46 -2.93 0.70 0.65
N VAL A 47 -1.80 0.60 1.34
CA VAL A 47 -1.53 -0.45 2.32
C VAL A 47 -1.39 0.14 3.72
N LEU A 48 -2.16 -0.41 4.65
CA LEU A 48 -2.05 -0.12 6.06
C LEU A 48 -1.36 -1.27 6.79
N MET A 49 -0.31 -0.98 7.58
CA MET A 49 0.44 -1.98 8.35
C MET A 49 1.05 -1.40 9.65
N SER A 50 1.73 -2.24 10.44
CA SER A 50 2.43 -1.78 11.64
C SER A 50 3.69 -0.95 11.31
N VAL A 51 4.09 -0.05 12.21
CA VAL A 51 5.31 0.77 12.00
C VAL A 51 6.56 -0.09 11.89
N VAL A 52 6.63 -1.18 12.65
CA VAL A 52 7.78 -2.08 12.69
C VAL A 52 7.98 -2.76 11.35
N ASP A 53 6.90 -3.32 10.79
CA ASP A 53 6.99 -3.99 9.50
C ASP A 53 7.10 -3.01 8.33
N ALA A 54 6.48 -1.82 8.42
CA ALA A 54 6.64 -0.78 7.41
C ALA A 54 8.10 -0.33 7.27
N ARG A 55 8.83 -0.12 8.38
CA ARG A 55 10.26 0.22 8.34
C ARG A 55 11.07 -0.87 7.64
N ARG A 56 10.89 -2.14 8.06
CA ARG A 56 11.59 -3.29 7.46
C ARG A 56 11.30 -3.42 5.97
N LEU A 57 10.04 -3.24 5.58
CA LEU A 57 9.60 -3.30 4.21
C LEU A 57 10.23 -2.18 3.38
N MET A 58 10.14 -0.94 3.84
CA MET A 58 10.71 0.22 3.15
C MET A 58 12.22 0.09 2.98
N ASP A 59 12.94 -0.34 4.02
CA ASP A 59 14.38 -0.62 3.96
C ASP A 59 14.71 -1.67 2.88
N ARG A 60 13.94 -2.76 2.80
CA ARG A 60 14.12 -3.83 1.81
C ARG A 60 13.80 -3.36 0.38
N LEU A 61 12.78 -2.51 0.23
CA LEU A 61 12.34 -2.00 -1.06
C LEU A 61 13.16 -0.79 -1.55
N GLY A 62 14.03 -0.23 -0.70
CA GLY A 62 14.74 1.01 -1.00
C GLY A 62 13.83 2.24 -1.04
N VAL A 63 12.69 2.18 -0.34
CA VAL A 63 11.73 3.28 -0.24
C VAL A 63 12.15 4.20 0.90
N VAL A 64 12.30 5.49 0.61
CA VAL A 64 12.63 6.48 1.64
C VAL A 64 11.36 6.84 2.41
N PRO A 65 11.32 6.62 3.74
CA PRO A 65 10.16 7.00 4.54
C PRO A 65 10.01 8.51 4.65
N ILE A 66 8.76 8.96 4.65
CA ILE A 66 8.34 10.30 5.02
C ILE A 66 7.79 10.21 6.44
N GLU A 67 8.53 10.77 7.40
CA GLU A 67 8.07 10.91 8.79
C GLU A 67 6.99 11.99 8.85
N ASP A 68 5.93 11.75 9.63
CA ASP A 68 4.74 12.60 9.68
C ASP A 68 4.14 12.88 8.29
N GLY A 69 4.04 11.84 7.46
CA GLY A 69 3.36 11.88 6.16
C GLY A 69 1.88 12.20 6.30
N ALA A 70 1.57 13.48 6.49
CA ALA A 70 0.23 14.00 6.57
C ALA A 70 -0.29 14.28 5.15
N SER A 71 -1.06 13.35 4.61
CA SER A 71 -2.10 13.76 3.65
C SER A 71 -3.13 14.58 4.43
N PRO A 72 -3.75 15.63 3.86
CA PRO A 72 -4.84 16.35 4.51
C PRO A 72 -6.00 15.44 4.97
N MET A 73 -6.10 14.24 4.40
CA MET A 73 -7.16 13.26 4.67
C MET A 73 -6.71 12.08 5.56
N PHE A 74 -5.40 11.81 5.69
CA PHE A 74 -4.88 10.67 6.46
C PHE A 74 -3.58 11.05 7.18
N ARG A 75 -3.55 10.86 8.50
CA ARG A 75 -2.34 11.05 9.32
C ARG A 75 -1.80 9.69 9.69
N SER A 76 -0.63 9.34 9.17
CA SER A 76 0.12 8.15 9.58
C SER A 76 1.44 8.59 10.22
N MET A 77 1.96 7.81 11.17
CA MET A 77 3.28 8.08 11.75
C MET A 77 4.41 7.84 10.74
N LEU A 78 4.20 6.93 9.78
CA LEU A 78 5.15 6.62 8.73
C LEU A 78 4.43 6.44 7.41
N PHE A 79 4.94 7.11 6.38
CA PHE A 79 4.42 7.03 5.02
C PHE A 79 5.55 6.74 4.03
N GLY A 80 5.28 6.00 2.96
CA GLY A 80 6.23 5.79 1.88
C GLY A 80 5.54 5.41 0.59
N ARG A 81 6.19 5.72 -0.53
CA ARG A 81 5.68 5.41 -1.87
C ARG A 81 6.60 4.41 -2.54
N TRP A 82 6.07 3.24 -2.84
CA TRP A 82 6.76 2.23 -3.61
C TRP A 82 6.30 2.30 -5.07
N GLU A 83 7.17 2.83 -5.94
CA GLU A 83 6.85 3.16 -7.33
C GLU A 83 7.33 2.10 -8.34
N THR A 84 7.85 0.97 -7.87
CA THR A 84 8.28 -0.14 -8.74
C THR A 84 7.10 -0.88 -9.42
N PRO A 85 5.96 -1.14 -8.74
CA PRO A 85 4.80 -1.77 -9.39
C PRO A 85 4.12 -0.85 -10.42
N PRO A 86 3.24 -1.39 -11.30
CA PRO A 86 2.53 -0.59 -12.31
C PRO A 86 1.68 0.56 -11.74
N LEU A 87 1.05 0.36 -10.59
CA LEU A 87 0.43 1.43 -9.81
C LEU A 87 1.28 1.71 -8.57
N VAL A 88 1.33 2.97 -8.15
CA VAL A 88 2.02 3.36 -6.91
C VAL A 88 1.38 2.62 -5.74
N VAL A 89 2.22 2.03 -4.88
CA VAL A 89 1.78 1.47 -3.60
C VAL A 89 2.13 2.46 -2.49
N GLU A 90 1.11 2.99 -1.83
CA GLU A 90 1.28 3.89 -0.68
C GLU A 90 1.28 3.05 0.60
N ILE A 91 2.42 3.05 1.30
CA ILE A 91 2.61 2.31 2.55
C ILE A 91 2.38 3.28 3.70
N MET A 92 1.35 3.01 4.50
CA MET A 92 0.98 3.80 5.67
C MET A 92 1.11 2.96 6.94
N ALA A 93 1.65 3.56 8.00
CA ALA A 93 1.73 2.89 9.29
C ALA A 93 1.49 3.81 10.48
N GLY A 94 0.90 3.23 11.54
CA GLY A 94 0.69 3.94 12.79
C GLY A 94 -0.49 4.92 12.80
N VAL A 95 -1.59 4.57 12.11
CA VAL A 95 -2.90 5.18 12.35
C VAL A 95 -3.55 4.65 13.61
#